data_AF-A0A0F8Z6T1-F1
#
_entry.id   AF-A0A0F8Z6T1-F1
#
_cell.length_a   1.000
_cell.length_b   1.000
_cell.length_c   1.000
_cell.angle_alpha   90.00
_cell.angle_beta   90.00
_cell.angle_gamma   90.00
#
_symmetry.space_group_name_H-M   'P 1'
#
loop_
_entity.id
_entity.type
_entity.pdbx_description
1 polymer ?
#
loop_
_entity_poly.entity_id
_entity_poly.type
_entity_poly.pdbx_seq_one_letter_code
_entity_poly.pdbx_strand_id
1 'polypeptide(L)'
;MGKWINRHDKRFIDRASSSTMRDNYGGVFIDGDGHAVSNADWIYGPDMSAVGGQPNKYWLISGDTVGLMNQVARDAVDAAELSDSRDSVAAQLDEVEDVLRAFALVQLDEINVLRGLFGLPDRTVVQLKNAVRAKLGN
;
A
#
# COMPACT_ATOMS: atom_id res chain seq x y z
N MET A 1 10.86 -0.56 32.27
CA MET A 1 10.76 -0.57 30.80
C MET A 1 9.29 -0.70 30.46
N GLY A 2 8.76 0.20 29.63
CA GLY A 2 7.33 0.21 29.31
C GLY A 2 7.08 0.04 27.82
N LYS A 3 5.79 0.02 27.47
CA LYS A 3 5.31 -0.02 26.10
C LYS A 3 4.95 1.40 25.67
N TRP A 4 5.39 1.81 24.50
CA TRP A 4 5.11 3.11 23.92
C TRP A 4 4.34 2.95 22.61
N ILE A 5 3.42 3.86 22.34
CA ILE A 5 2.74 3.98 21.04
C ILE A 5 2.87 5.42 20.54
N ASN A 6 3.21 5.57 19.27
CA ASN A 6 3.20 6.88 18.62
C ASN A 6 1.77 7.22 18.18
N ARG A 7 1.35 8.46 18.44
CA ARG A 7 -0.03 8.92 18.19
C ARG A 7 -0.36 9.08 16.70
N HIS A 8 0.63 9.33 15.87
CA HIS A 8 0.45 9.64 14.45
C HIS A 8 0.44 8.39 13.59
N ASP A 9 1.46 7.55 13.74
CA ASP A 9 1.64 6.36 12.90
C ASP A 9 1.19 5.05 13.60
N LYS A 10 0.78 5.15 14.88
CA LYS A 10 0.30 4.01 15.70
C LYS A 10 1.35 2.89 15.83
N ARG A 11 2.64 3.23 15.74
CA ARG A 11 3.75 2.29 15.87
C ARG A 11 4.07 1.99 17.33
N PHE A 12 4.41 0.73 17.62
CA PHE A 12 4.87 0.30 18.94
C PHE A 12 6.37 0.33 19.11
N ILE A 13 6.75 0.63 20.35
CA ILE A 13 8.08 0.35 20.87
C ILE A 13 7.88 -0.37 22.20
N ASP A 14 8.19 -1.66 22.20
CA ASP A 14 8.16 -2.47 23.41
C ASP A 14 9.50 -2.36 24.15
N ARG A 15 9.42 -2.39 25.49
CA ARG A 15 10.57 -2.50 26.39
C ARG A 15 11.59 -1.35 26.29
N ALA A 16 11.20 -0.18 25.79
CA ALA A 16 12.05 1.01 25.84
C ALA A 16 11.95 1.72 27.21
N SER A 17 13.08 2.22 27.71
CA SER A 17 13.09 3.18 28.83
C SER A 17 12.79 4.58 28.32
N SER A 18 12.34 5.47 29.21
CA SER A 18 12.17 6.90 28.88
C SER A 18 13.46 7.56 28.41
N SER A 19 14.63 7.11 28.89
CA SER A 19 15.93 7.59 28.40
C SER A 19 16.15 7.19 26.94
N THR A 20 15.92 5.92 26.59
CA THR A 20 16.00 5.46 25.19
C THR A 20 15.01 6.19 24.28
N MET A 21 13.80 6.46 24.78
CA MET A 21 12.81 7.24 24.02
C MET A 21 13.29 8.68 23.80
N ARG A 22 13.81 9.34 24.84
CA ARG A 22 14.39 10.68 24.73
C ARG A 22 15.53 10.74 23.73
N ASP A 23 16.44 9.78 23.81
CA ASP A 23 17.66 9.79 23.01
C ASP A 23 17.36 9.52 21.52
N ASN A 24 16.32 8.72 21.22
CA ASN A 24 15.95 8.36 19.84
C ASN A 24 14.90 9.28 19.20
N TYR A 25 13.99 9.86 19.99
CA TYR A 25 12.82 10.58 19.48
C TYR A 25 12.69 12.02 20.00
N GLY A 26 13.56 12.44 20.91
CA GLY A 26 13.53 13.77 21.50
C GLY A 26 12.33 14.01 22.44
N GLY A 27 12.44 15.01 23.31
CA GLY A 27 11.36 15.42 24.21
C GLY A 27 11.48 14.92 25.66
N VAL A 28 10.52 15.31 26.49
CA VAL A 28 10.45 14.96 27.91
C VAL A 28 9.52 13.76 28.07
N PHE A 29 10.08 12.64 28.53
CA PHE A 29 9.37 11.37 28.74
C PHE A 29 9.37 10.94 30.21
N ILE A 30 9.77 11.85 31.09
CA ILE A 30 9.79 11.66 32.53
C ILE A 30 9.17 12.87 33.22
N ASP A 31 8.37 12.65 34.26
CA ASP A 31 7.89 13.73 35.13
C ASP A 31 8.96 14.17 36.16
N GLY A 32 8.58 15.10 37.04
CA GLY A 32 9.46 15.60 38.10
C GLY A 32 9.89 14.54 39.13
N ASP A 33 9.16 13.43 39.21
CA ASP A 33 9.44 12.30 40.09
C ASP A 33 10.22 11.18 39.37
N GLY A 34 10.53 11.36 38.08
CA GLY A 34 11.29 10.42 37.26
C GLY A 34 10.45 9.28 36.67
N HIS A 35 9.12 9.34 36.76
CA HIS A 35 8.22 8.36 36.17
C HIS A 35 7.99 8.64 34.69
N ALA A 36 7.85 7.58 33.91
CA ALA A 36 7.60 7.70 32.48
C ALA A 36 6.23 8.32 32.20
N VAL A 37 6.17 9.32 31.32
CA VAL A 37 4.93 10.03 30.97
C VAL A 37 4.71 10.09 29.46
N SER A 38 3.43 10.13 29.07
CA SER A 38 2.99 10.46 27.71
C SER A 38 3.34 11.91 27.36
N ASN A 39 3.48 12.20 26.07
CA ASN A 39 3.64 13.55 25.55
C ASN A 39 2.77 13.75 24.30
N ALA A 40 3.03 14.82 23.53
CA ALA A 40 2.27 15.19 22.34
C ALA A 40 2.33 14.15 21.20
N ASP A 41 3.37 13.31 21.16
CA ASP A 41 3.61 12.36 20.07
C ASP A 41 3.53 10.90 20.53
N TRP A 42 3.73 10.64 21.82
CA TRP A 42 3.86 9.29 22.37
C TRP A 42 2.97 9.11 23.60
N ILE A 43 2.38 7.92 23.70
CA ILE A 43 1.63 7.49 24.89
C ILE A 43 2.45 6.43 25.61
N TYR A 44 2.66 6.61 26.92
CA TYR A 44 3.31 5.63 27.78
C TYR A 44 2.28 4.67 28.37
N GLY A 45 2.52 3.36 28.25
CA GLY A 45 1.67 2.33 28.85
C GLY A 45 0.20 2.40 28.40
N PRO A 46 -0.11 2.54 27.10
CA PRO A 46 -1.50 2.60 26.64
C PRO A 46 -2.27 1.33 27.02
N ASP A 47 -3.54 1.48 27.41
CA ASP A 47 -4.44 0.33 27.49
C ASP A 47 -4.78 -0.14 26.07
N MET A 48 -4.44 -1.40 25.78
CA MET A 48 -4.60 -2.05 24.48
C MET A 48 -5.77 -3.03 24.47
N SER A 49 -6.49 -3.18 25.58
CA SER A 49 -7.54 -4.19 25.74
C SER A 49 -8.67 -4.04 24.71
N ALA A 50 -9.01 -2.79 24.36
CA ALA A 50 -10.07 -2.47 23.40
C ALA A 50 -9.73 -2.82 21.94
N VAL A 51 -8.46 -2.98 21.60
CA VAL A 51 -7.97 -3.17 20.22
C VAL A 51 -7.17 -4.46 20.01
N GLY A 52 -7.20 -5.37 21.00
CA GLY A 52 -6.52 -6.65 20.93
C GLY A 52 -6.90 -7.44 19.67
N GLY A 53 -5.91 -7.81 18.87
CA GLY A 53 -6.09 -8.57 17.63
C GLY A 53 -6.63 -7.78 16.43
N GLN A 54 -6.87 -6.47 16.58
CA GLN A 54 -7.36 -5.62 15.49
C GLN A 54 -6.20 -4.90 14.80
N PRO A 55 -6.22 -4.76 13.46
CA PRO A 55 -5.26 -3.95 12.72
C PRO A 55 -5.21 -2.48 13.20
N ASN A 56 -4.01 -1.89 13.24
CA ASN A 56 -3.79 -0.51 13.71
C ASN A 56 -4.53 0.56 12.88
N LYS A 57 -4.82 0.29 11.60
CA LYS A 57 -5.65 1.16 10.76
C LYS A 57 -7.02 1.47 11.38
N TYR A 58 -7.58 0.56 12.16
CA TYR A 58 -8.88 0.74 12.82
C TYR A 58 -8.81 1.41 14.20
N TRP A 59 -7.64 1.78 14.68
CA TRP A 59 -7.52 2.34 16.02
C TRP A 59 -7.82 3.83 16.04
N LEU A 60 -8.44 4.28 17.12
CA LEU A 60 -8.69 5.68 17.42
C LEU A 60 -7.87 6.05 18.65
N ILE A 61 -7.05 7.08 18.54
CA ILE A 61 -6.30 7.61 19.67
C ILE A 61 -6.96 8.92 20.09
N SER A 62 -7.46 8.96 21.32
CA SER A 62 -8.11 10.14 21.91
C SER A 62 -7.51 10.39 23.28
N GLY A 63 -6.66 11.42 23.39
CA GLY A 63 -5.80 11.56 24.57
C GLY A 63 -4.92 10.32 24.72
N ASP A 64 -4.83 9.75 25.92
CA ASP A 64 -3.99 8.58 26.19
C ASP A 64 -4.73 7.24 26.02
N THR A 65 -5.96 7.28 25.50
CA THR A 65 -6.77 6.09 25.28
C THR A 65 -6.66 5.62 23.83
N VAL A 66 -6.44 4.31 23.65
CA VAL A 66 -6.49 3.63 22.36
C VAL A 66 -7.80 2.85 22.27
N GLY A 67 -8.72 3.34 21.44
CA GLY A 67 -10.01 2.74 21.17
C GLY A 67 -10.07 2.10 19.79
N LEU A 68 -11.14 1.35 19.54
CA LEU A 68 -11.45 0.76 18.24
C LEU A 68 -12.51 1.61 17.53
N MET A 69 -12.33 1.88 16.23
CA MET A 69 -13.39 2.42 15.37
C MET A 69 -14.65 1.57 15.46
N ASN A 70 -15.83 2.18 15.35
CA ASN A 70 -17.07 1.41 15.19
C ASN A 70 -17.08 0.64 13.85
N GLN A 71 -18.00 -0.32 13.70
CA GLN A 71 -18.05 -1.17 12.50
C GLN A 71 -18.18 -0.35 11.21
N VAL A 72 -19.07 0.64 11.16
CA VAL A 72 -19.30 1.49 9.97
C VAL A 72 -18.02 2.22 9.54
N ALA A 73 -17.25 2.75 10.50
CA ALA A 73 -15.99 3.41 10.19
C ALA A 73 -14.92 2.41 9.69
N ARG A 74 -14.88 1.18 10.22
CA ARG A 74 -13.98 0.13 9.70
C ARG A 74 -14.36 -0.29 8.29
N ASP A 75 -15.65 -0.49 8.02
CA ASP A 75 -16.16 -0.82 6.69
C ASP A 75 -15.80 0.27 5.68
N ALA A 76 -15.85 1.55 6.09
CA ALA A 76 -15.44 2.67 5.25
C ALA A 76 -13.93 2.67 4.95
N VAL A 77 -13.09 2.35 5.93
CA VAL A 77 -11.64 2.20 5.74
C VAL A 77 -11.35 1.05 4.77
N ASP A 78 -12.00 -0.09 4.95
CA ASP A 78 -11.79 -1.26 4.08
C ASP A 78 -12.30 -1.02 2.65
N ALA A 79 -13.43 -0.33 2.50
CA ALA A 79 -13.95 0.04 1.19
C ALA A 79 -13.01 1.00 0.45
N ALA A 80 -12.39 1.95 1.17
CA ALA A 80 -11.40 2.86 0.59
C ALA A 80 -10.15 2.09 0.13
N GLU A 81 -9.58 1.24 1.00
CA GLU A 81 -8.41 0.43 0.65
C GLU A 81 -8.68 -0.53 -0.52
N LEU A 82 -9.89 -1.12 -0.58
CA LEU A 82 -10.29 -1.97 -1.69
C LEU A 82 -10.40 -1.17 -3.00
N SER A 83 -10.92 0.06 -2.95
CA SER A 83 -10.97 0.93 -4.12
C SER A 83 -9.56 1.29 -4.60
N ASP A 84 -8.68 1.70 -3.69
CA ASP A 84 -7.29 2.05 -4.02
C ASP A 84 -6.54 0.84 -4.60
N SER A 85 -6.76 -0.35 -4.05
CA SER A 85 -6.18 -1.59 -4.57
C SER A 85 -6.68 -1.92 -5.97
N ARG A 86 -7.99 -1.77 -6.22
CA ARG A 86 -8.57 -1.97 -7.55
C ARG A 86 -7.97 -1.01 -8.57
N ASP A 87 -7.87 0.26 -8.21
CA ASP A 87 -7.38 1.30 -9.12
C ASP A 87 -5.88 1.11 -9.42
N SER A 88 -5.10 0.67 -8.42
CA SER A 88 -3.70 0.27 -8.63
C SER A 88 -3.55 -0.93 -9.57
N VAL A 89 -4.39 -1.97 -9.42
CA VAL A 89 -4.37 -3.14 -10.32
C VAL A 89 -4.80 -2.75 -11.73
N ALA A 90 -5.80 -1.88 -11.89
CA ALA A 90 -6.22 -1.37 -13.19
C ALA A 90 -5.06 -0.63 -13.90
N ALA A 91 -4.34 0.24 -13.18
CA ALA A 91 -3.17 0.92 -13.72
C ALA A 91 -2.05 -0.04 -14.16
N GLN A 92 -1.81 -1.12 -13.40
CA GLN A 92 -0.84 -2.16 -13.79
C GLN A 92 -1.28 -2.93 -15.04
N LEU A 93 -2.58 -3.20 -15.19
CA LEU A 93 -3.12 -3.84 -16.38
C LEU A 93 -2.99 -2.95 -17.62
N ASP A 94 -3.26 -1.65 -17.48
CA ASP A 94 -3.07 -0.67 -18.55
C ASP A 94 -1.59 -0.62 -18.99
N GLU A 95 -0.65 -0.60 -18.03
CA GLU A 95 0.79 -0.65 -18.33
C GLU A 95 1.18 -1.92 -19.09
N VAL A 96 0.68 -3.08 -18.66
CA VAL A 96 0.92 -4.36 -19.35
C VAL A 96 0.31 -4.36 -20.75
N GLU A 97 -0.89 -3.79 -20.92
CA GLU A 97 -1.51 -3.66 -22.25
C GLU A 97 -0.64 -2.81 -23.18
N ASP A 98 -0.16 -1.66 -22.71
CA ASP A 98 0.67 -0.75 -23.50
C ASP A 98 2.00 -1.42 -23.91
N VAL A 99 2.65 -2.14 -23.00
CA VAL A 99 3.87 -2.91 -23.29
C VAL A 99 3.59 -4.01 -24.31
N LEU A 100 2.51 -4.79 -24.15
CA LEU A 100 2.16 -5.86 -25.09
C LEU A 100 1.80 -5.31 -26.47
N ARG A 101 1.12 -4.16 -26.53
CA ARG A 101 0.81 -3.46 -27.76
C ARG A 101 2.08 -2.99 -28.47
N ALA A 102 2.99 -2.34 -27.75
CA ALA A 102 4.27 -1.89 -28.30
C ALA A 102 5.09 -3.09 -28.81
N PHE A 103 5.18 -4.16 -28.02
CA PHE A 103 5.86 -5.40 -28.43
C PHE A 103 5.26 -5.99 -29.71
N ALA A 104 3.93 -6.08 -29.81
CA ALA A 104 3.26 -6.62 -30.99
C ALA A 104 3.50 -5.76 -32.25
N LEU A 105 3.60 -4.44 -32.10
CA LEU A 105 3.92 -3.53 -33.21
C LEU A 105 5.36 -3.72 -33.68
N VAL A 106 6.32 -3.77 -32.77
CA VAL A 106 7.73 -4.03 -33.11
C VAL A 106 7.88 -5.37 -33.82
N GLN A 107 7.24 -6.44 -33.32
CA GLN A 107 7.27 -7.74 -33.99
C GLN A 107 6.62 -7.71 -35.37
N LEU A 108 5.54 -6.94 -35.54
CA LEU A 108 4.90 -6.77 -36.85
C LEU A 108 5.83 -6.08 -37.84
N ASP A 109 6.53 -5.03 -37.41
CA ASP A 109 7.49 -4.30 -38.24
C ASP A 109 8.64 -5.21 -38.68
N GLU A 110 9.24 -5.96 -37.76
CA GLU A 110 10.30 -6.95 -38.07
C GLU A 110 9.81 -8.02 -39.06
N ILE A 111 8.59 -8.54 -38.88
CA ILE A 111 7.98 -9.49 -39.81
C ILE A 111 7.79 -8.84 -41.19
N ASN A 112 7.35 -7.59 -41.25
CA ASN A 112 7.14 -6.89 -42.52
C ASN A 112 8.46 -6.65 -43.27
N VAL A 113 9.56 -6.34 -42.57
CA VAL A 113 10.90 -6.31 -43.17
C VAL A 113 11.24 -7.65 -43.82
N LEU A 114 11.06 -8.76 -43.11
CA LEU A 114 11.29 -10.10 -43.66
C LEU A 114 10.38 -10.40 -44.85
N ARG A 115 9.10 -10.06 -44.78
CA ARG A 115 8.14 -10.25 -45.89
C ARG A 115 8.59 -9.49 -47.13
N GLY A 116 9.06 -8.25 -46.97
CA GLY A 116 9.63 -7.46 -48.04
C GLY A 116 10.82 -8.14 -48.72
N LEU A 117 11.73 -8.75 -47.94
CA LEU A 117 12.86 -9.52 -48.49
C LEU A 117 12.43 -10.73 -49.34
N PHE A 118 11.26 -11.29 -49.06
CA PHE A 118 10.68 -12.40 -49.83
C PHE A 118 9.65 -11.95 -50.89
N GLY A 119 9.51 -10.65 -51.16
CA GLY A 119 8.54 -10.11 -52.12
C GLY A 119 7.07 -10.31 -51.73
N LEU A 120 6.81 -10.54 -50.44
CA LEU A 120 5.46 -10.65 -49.88
C LEU A 120 4.96 -9.27 -49.46
N PRO A 121 3.66 -8.97 -49.61
CA PRO A 121 3.09 -7.69 -49.19
C PRO A 121 3.07 -7.57 -47.66
N ASP A 122 3.17 -6.35 -47.13
CA ASP A 122 3.13 -6.10 -45.69
C ASP A 122 1.84 -6.57 -45.04
N ARG A 123 1.96 -6.99 -43.79
CA ARG A 123 0.84 -7.33 -42.92
C ARG A 123 0.44 -6.11 -42.11
N THR A 124 -0.87 -5.86 -42.05
CA THR A 124 -1.45 -4.76 -41.28
C THR A 124 -1.79 -5.16 -39.85
N VAL A 125 -1.94 -4.17 -38.96
CA VAL A 125 -2.42 -4.36 -37.58
C VAL A 125 -3.79 -5.06 -37.54
N VAL A 126 -4.68 -4.76 -38.48
CA VAL A 126 -6.01 -5.40 -38.58
C VAL A 126 -5.87 -6.89 -38.88
N GLN A 127 -4.99 -7.28 -39.81
CA GLN A 127 -4.72 -8.69 -40.13
C GLN A 127 -4.04 -9.42 -38.97
N LEU A 128 -3.19 -8.74 -38.19
CA LEU A 128 -2.62 -9.29 -36.97
C LEU A 128 -3.72 -9.54 -35.93
N LYS A 129 -4.54 -8.53 -35.62
CA LYS A 129 -5.65 -8.61 -34.66
C LYS A 129 -6.64 -9.73 -34.98
N ASN A 130 -7.04 -9.87 -36.25
CA ASN A 130 -7.96 -10.92 -36.67
C ASN A 130 -7.36 -12.32 -36.50
N ALA A 131 -6.07 -12.50 -36.78
CA ALA A 131 -5.42 -13.79 -36.58
C ALA A 131 -5.23 -14.14 -35.10
N VAL A 132 -4.93 -13.16 -34.25
CA VAL A 132 -4.88 -13.37 -32.79
C VAL A 132 -6.25 -13.80 -32.26
N ARG A 133 -7.34 -13.11 -32.65
CA ARG A 133 -8.71 -13.50 -32.28
C ARG A 133 -9.05 -14.93 -32.70
N ALA A 134 -8.76 -15.26 -33.97
CA ALA A 134 -8.95 -16.62 -34.48
C ALA A 134 -8.16 -17.69 -33.69
N LYS A 135 -6.99 -17.35 -33.13
CA LYS A 135 -6.20 -18.25 -32.28
C LYS A 135 -6.74 -18.36 -30.85
N LEU A 136 -7.37 -17.32 -30.34
CA LEU A 136 -8.00 -17.31 -29.02
C LEU A 136 -9.39 -17.98 -29.00
N GLY A 137 -9.95 -18.30 -30.18
CA GLY A 137 -11.31 -18.84 -30.28
C GLY A 137 -12.40 -17.79 -30.07
N ASN A 138 -12.06 -16.51 -30.28
CA ASN A 138 -12.96 -15.34 -30.16
C ASN A 138 -13.28 -14.73 -31.52
#